data_AF-A0AAD7VAG5-F1
#
_entry.id   AF-A0AAD7VAG5-F1
#
_cell.length_a   1.000
_cell.length_b   1.000
_cell.length_c   1.000
_cell.angle_alpha   90.00
_cell.angle_beta   90.00
_cell.angle_gamma   90.00
#
_symmetry.space_group_name_H-M   'P 1'
#
loop_
_entity.id
_entity.type
_entity.pdbx_description
1 polymer ?
#
loop_
_entity_poly.entity_id
_entity_poly.type
_entity_poly.pdbx_seq_one_letter_code
_entity_poly.pdbx_strand_id
1 'polypeptide(L)'
;MDINHILSLLKQGADQHDEPSSTHAPPPPPSSTPSLNLPSSVDLAAIDPDVIQQVRQEYWATQQQQQQPQQPHNDDSLDALLDSIQGATRINSKVLVALGRLTKETNVISVLQGCKESQHRKENELYQQRQELVQQHQKQRDALFAKELVGASVDWESLEKKSEKELKQMDTHIVHQMDREIRSQQAKLAKLRVPFFKVTSSMDDIKMQHKVLSILQDMIDDEEDEKQ
;
A
#
# COMPACT_ATOMS: atom_id res chain seq x y z
N MET A 1 9.33 20.69 34.61
CA MET A 1 8.72 19.40 34.96
C MET A 1 9.35 18.36 34.06
N ASP A 2 10.26 17.57 34.62
CA ASP A 2 11.11 16.63 33.91
C ASP A 2 10.43 15.27 33.73
N ILE A 3 10.55 14.70 32.52
CA ILE A 3 10.00 13.39 32.13
C ILE A 3 10.56 12.24 33.00
N ASN A 4 11.75 12.42 33.58
CA ASN A 4 12.36 11.46 34.51
C ASN A 4 11.64 11.37 35.86
N HIS A 5 10.82 12.37 36.24
CA HIS A 5 10.04 12.32 37.47
C HIS A 5 8.78 11.47 37.34
N ILE A 6 8.24 11.34 36.12
CA ILE A 6 7.07 10.50 35.82
C ILE A 6 7.44 9.01 35.86
N LEU A 7 8.66 8.67 35.44
CA LEU A 7 9.19 7.30 35.49
C LEU A 7 9.59 6.85 36.91
N SER A 8 9.79 7.77 37.85
CA SER A 8 10.11 7.44 39.25
C SER A 8 8.90 7.01 40.07
N LEU A 9 7.68 7.34 39.66
CA LEU A 9 6.45 6.97 40.37
C LEU A 9 5.90 5.59 39.96
N LEU A 10 6.32 5.05 38.82
CA LEU A 10 5.92 3.73 38.32
C LEU A 10 6.89 2.60 38.74
N LYS A 11 8.05 2.93 39.32
CA LYS A 11 9.08 1.95 39.71
C LYS A 11 9.10 1.62 41.20
N GLN A 12 8.21 2.19 42.01
CA GLN A 12 8.23 2.06 43.47
C GLN A 12 7.18 1.07 44.05
N GLY A 13 6.64 0.18 43.22
CA GLY A 13 5.65 -0.82 43.65
C GLY A 13 6.12 -2.28 43.57
N ALA A 14 7.35 -2.56 43.15
CA ALA A 14 7.83 -3.93 42.95
C ALA A 14 9.26 -4.08 43.45
N ASP A 15 9.42 -4.41 44.73
CA ASP A 15 10.30 -5.50 45.19
C ASP A 15 10.21 -5.67 46.72
N GLN A 16 10.46 -6.92 47.16
CA GLN A 16 10.45 -7.52 48.51
C GLN A 16 9.25 -8.48 48.74
N HIS A 17 9.40 -9.78 48.99
CA HIS A 17 10.58 -10.59 49.34
C HIS A 17 10.26 -12.10 49.15
N ASP A 18 11.28 -12.83 48.67
CA ASP A 18 11.72 -14.21 49.00
C ASP A 18 10.87 -15.49 48.82
N GLU A 19 11.43 -16.35 47.95
CA GLU A 19 11.49 -17.83 47.95
C GLU A 19 12.00 -18.43 49.30
N PRO A 20 11.86 -19.75 49.64
CA PRO A 20 12.09 -20.86 48.70
C PRO A 20 11.30 -22.18 48.88
N SER A 21 11.35 -23.00 47.83
CA SER A 21 11.64 -24.46 47.82
C SER A 21 10.58 -25.37 47.19
N SER A 22 11.04 -26.05 46.14
CA SER A 22 10.85 -27.48 45.86
C SER A 22 9.60 -27.98 45.12
N THR A 23 9.92 -28.43 43.89
CA THR A 23 9.52 -29.69 43.24
C THR A 23 8.18 -29.79 42.49
N HIS A 24 8.34 -30.18 41.20
CA HIS A 24 7.53 -31.11 40.42
C HIS A 24 6.19 -30.69 39.77
N ALA A 25 6.22 -30.80 38.44
CA ALA A 25 5.15 -31.22 37.51
C ALA A 25 3.95 -30.28 37.21
N PRO A 26 3.47 -30.32 35.94
CA PRO A 26 2.39 -29.47 35.45
C PRO A 26 1.01 -29.86 36.03
N PRO A 27 0.12 -28.87 36.23
CA PRO A 27 -1.20 -29.07 36.82
C PRO A 27 -2.22 -29.74 35.86
N PRO A 28 -3.26 -30.37 36.44
CA PRO A 28 -4.18 -31.30 35.78
C PRO A 28 -5.30 -30.63 34.95
N PRO A 29 -6.03 -31.41 34.12
CA PRO A 29 -7.15 -30.92 33.31
C PRO A 29 -8.35 -30.46 34.17
N PRO A 30 -9.19 -29.53 33.66
CA PRO A 30 -10.42 -29.13 34.33
C PRO A 30 -11.43 -30.28 34.34
N SER A 31 -11.64 -30.83 35.53
CA SER A 31 -12.78 -31.65 35.90
C SER A 31 -14.03 -30.77 35.96
N SER A 32 -14.96 -31.02 35.05
CA SER A 32 -16.38 -30.69 35.23
C SER A 32 -17.18 -31.90 34.78
N THR A 33 -17.17 -32.93 35.65
CA THR A 33 -18.12 -34.03 35.63
C THR A 33 -19.51 -33.48 35.96
N PRO A 34 -20.53 -33.61 35.09
CA PRO A 34 -21.88 -33.75 35.60
C PRO A 34 -21.94 -35.11 36.30
N SER A 35 -22.19 -35.10 37.61
CA SER A 35 -22.49 -36.32 38.36
C SER A 35 -23.76 -36.96 37.80
N LEU A 36 -23.61 -37.95 36.92
CA LEU A 36 -24.68 -38.85 36.53
C LEU A 36 -24.87 -39.84 37.67
N ASN A 37 -25.89 -39.58 38.48
CA ASN A 37 -26.43 -40.52 39.44
C ASN A 37 -27.07 -41.66 38.63
N LEU A 38 -26.36 -42.77 38.42
CA LEU A 38 -26.92 -43.96 37.76
C LEU A 38 -27.76 -44.77 38.77
N PRO A 39 -29.06 -44.97 38.54
CA PRO A 39 -29.75 -46.11 39.12
C PRO A 39 -29.17 -47.39 38.49
N SER A 40 -28.64 -48.27 39.33
CA SER A 40 -28.16 -49.60 38.93
C SER A 40 -29.33 -50.49 38.53
N SER A 41 -29.67 -50.46 37.22
CA SER A 41 -30.49 -51.41 36.46
C SER A 41 -31.17 -50.62 35.34
N VAL A 42 -30.43 -50.31 34.27
CA VAL A 42 -31.06 -49.96 33.00
C VAL A 42 -31.14 -51.24 32.20
N ASP A 43 -32.34 -51.80 32.14
CA ASP A 43 -32.66 -52.97 31.34
C ASP A 43 -32.58 -52.60 29.85
N LEU A 44 -31.48 -52.98 29.18
CA LEU A 44 -31.24 -52.66 27.77
C LEU A 44 -32.26 -53.32 26.82
N ALA A 45 -33.09 -54.26 27.30
CA ALA A 45 -34.16 -54.88 26.54
C ALA A 45 -35.44 -54.03 26.45
N ALA A 46 -35.58 -52.98 27.28
CA ALA A 46 -36.74 -52.09 27.32
C ALA A 46 -36.54 -50.77 26.55
N ILE A 47 -35.42 -50.61 25.86
CA ILE A 47 -35.16 -49.42 25.04
C ILE A 47 -35.98 -49.54 23.76
N ASP A 48 -36.89 -48.59 23.57
CA ASP A 48 -37.73 -48.50 22.39
C ASP A 48 -36.85 -48.47 21.11
N PRO A 49 -37.07 -49.39 20.16
CA PRO A 49 -36.30 -49.44 18.92
C PRO A 49 -36.32 -48.12 18.14
N ASP A 50 -37.37 -47.29 18.29
CA ASP A 50 -37.48 -45.99 17.63
C ASP A 50 -36.48 -44.97 18.20
N VAL A 51 -36.20 -45.01 19.51
CA VAL A 51 -35.21 -44.13 20.15
C VAL A 51 -33.80 -44.48 19.67
N ILE A 52 -33.51 -45.77 19.51
CA ILE A 52 -32.23 -46.22 18.95
C ILE A 52 -32.08 -45.76 17.49
N GLN A 53 -33.17 -45.77 16.73
CA GLN A 53 -33.18 -45.28 15.36
C GLN A 53 -32.99 -43.77 15.27
N GLN A 54 -33.62 -43.00 16.17
CA GLN A 54 -33.49 -41.56 16.24
C GLN A 54 -32.06 -41.14 16.60
N VAL A 55 -31.47 -41.73 17.64
CA VAL A 55 -30.08 -41.44 18.03
C VAL A 55 -29.11 -41.83 16.92
N ARG A 56 -29.37 -42.95 16.22
CA ARG A 56 -28.59 -43.33 15.04
C ARG A 56 -28.72 -42.27 13.94
N GLN A 57 -29.92 -41.82 13.60
CA GLN A 57 -30.12 -40.78 12.58
C GLN A 57 -29.43 -39.46 12.96
N GLU A 58 -29.51 -39.03 14.22
CA GLU A 58 -28.82 -37.85 14.72
C GLU A 58 -27.30 -38.00 14.64
N TYR A 59 -26.77 -39.18 14.98
CA TYR A 59 -25.33 -39.48 14.85
C TYR A 59 -24.86 -39.44 13.39
N TRP A 60 -25.62 -40.04 12.47
CA TRP A 60 -25.32 -40.01 11.03
C TRP A 60 -25.46 -38.61 10.42
N ALA A 61 -26.46 -37.82 10.86
CA ALA A 61 -26.63 -36.43 10.45
C ALA A 61 -25.48 -35.56 10.93
N THR A 62 -25.05 -35.73 12.19
CA THR A 62 -23.91 -35.00 12.77
C THR A 62 -22.60 -35.38 12.07
N GLN A 63 -22.42 -36.66 11.73
CA GLN A 63 -21.23 -37.14 11.02
C GLN A 63 -21.20 -36.69 9.55
N GLN A 64 -22.36 -36.56 8.88
CA GLN A 64 -22.45 -35.93 7.54
C GLN A 64 -22.22 -34.41 7.60
N GLN A 65 -22.65 -33.74 8.67
CA GLN A 65 -22.42 -32.31 8.85
C GLN A 65 -20.95 -31.99 9.15
N GLN A 66 -20.22 -32.88 9.84
CA GLN A 66 -18.77 -32.77 10.05
C GLN A 66 -17.93 -33.20 8.83
N GLN A 67 -18.53 -33.87 7.83
CA GLN A 67 -17.88 -34.22 6.57
C GLN A 67 -18.11 -33.21 5.44
N GLN A 68 -18.78 -32.08 5.70
CA GLN A 68 -18.60 -30.94 4.81
C GLN A 68 -17.13 -30.53 4.92
N PRO A 69 -16.39 -30.46 3.79
CA PRO A 69 -15.06 -29.89 3.83
C PRO A 69 -15.22 -28.48 4.35
N GLN A 70 -14.74 -28.22 5.56
CA GLN A 70 -14.37 -26.86 5.95
C GLN A 70 -13.36 -26.45 4.88
N GLN A 71 -13.84 -25.71 3.88
CA GLN A 71 -12.94 -25.11 2.92
C GLN A 71 -11.94 -24.31 3.76
N PRO A 72 -10.63 -24.47 3.55
CA PRO A 72 -9.67 -23.59 4.18
C PRO A 72 -10.07 -22.18 3.75
N HIS A 73 -10.54 -21.37 4.70
CA HIS A 73 -10.74 -19.95 4.49
C HIS A 73 -9.37 -19.36 4.18
N ASN A 74 -9.00 -19.35 2.89
CA ASN A 74 -7.84 -18.66 2.35
C ASN A 74 -8.09 -17.13 2.28
N ASP A 75 -8.79 -16.59 3.28
CA ASP A 75 -9.24 -15.19 3.32
C ASP A 75 -8.08 -14.22 3.65
N ASP A 76 -6.88 -14.75 3.92
CA ASP A 76 -5.67 -13.97 4.17
C ASP A 76 -4.80 -13.75 2.91
N SER A 77 -5.31 -14.10 1.72
CA SER A 77 -4.62 -13.77 0.47
C SER A 77 -4.66 -12.26 0.20
N LEU A 78 -3.54 -11.70 -0.26
CA LEU A 78 -3.47 -10.29 -0.69
C LEU A 78 -4.50 -9.98 -1.78
N ASP A 79 -4.73 -10.91 -2.71
CA ASP A 79 -5.70 -10.72 -3.79
C ASP A 79 -7.14 -10.58 -3.24
N ALA A 80 -7.51 -11.38 -2.23
CA ALA A 80 -8.82 -11.29 -1.59
C ALA A 80 -9.00 -9.94 -0.87
N LEU A 81 -7.94 -9.47 -0.19
CA LEU A 81 -7.93 -8.15 0.45
C LEU A 81 -8.10 -7.04 -0.60
N LEU A 82 -7.38 -7.10 -1.72
CA LEU A 82 -7.45 -6.11 -2.81
C LEU A 82 -8.83 -6.09 -3.48
N ASP A 83 -9.45 -7.25 -3.68
CA ASP A 83 -10.81 -7.35 -4.22
C ASP A 83 -11.84 -6.72 -3.26
N SER A 84 -11.68 -6.95 -1.94
CA SER A 84 -12.58 -6.41 -0.92
C SER A 84 -12.58 -4.86 -0.85
N ILE A 85 -11.51 -4.21 -1.31
CA ILE A 85 -11.35 -2.74 -1.27
C ILE A 85 -11.60 -2.06 -2.61
N GLN A 86 -11.90 -2.80 -3.68
CA GLN A 86 -12.07 -2.25 -5.04
C GLN A 86 -13.20 -1.19 -5.13
N GLY A 87 -14.19 -1.23 -4.23
CA GLY A 87 -15.28 -0.25 -4.13
C GLY A 87 -15.06 0.88 -3.10
N ALA A 88 -13.89 0.95 -2.47
CA ALA A 88 -13.62 1.98 -1.48
C ALA A 88 -13.59 3.38 -2.13
N THR A 89 -14.19 4.36 -1.46
CA THR A 89 -14.21 5.77 -1.90
C THR A 89 -13.22 6.65 -1.12
N ARG A 90 -12.68 6.12 -0.02
CA ARG A 90 -11.74 6.79 0.87
C ARG A 90 -10.70 5.82 1.39
N ILE A 91 -9.54 6.36 1.75
CA ILE A 91 -8.49 5.60 2.44
C ILE A 91 -9.03 5.24 3.83
N ASN A 92 -9.10 3.94 4.12
CA ASN A 92 -9.55 3.38 5.39
C ASN A 92 -8.48 2.40 5.91
N SER A 93 -8.69 1.83 7.10
CA SER A 93 -7.73 0.89 7.70
C SER A 93 -7.42 -0.31 6.79
N LYS A 94 -8.42 -0.87 6.09
CA LYS A 94 -8.21 -1.98 5.16
C LYS A 94 -7.32 -1.62 3.98
N VAL A 95 -7.47 -0.41 3.43
CA VAL A 95 -6.59 0.12 2.38
C VAL A 95 -5.16 0.23 2.90
N LEU A 96 -4.94 0.76 4.11
CA LEU A 96 -3.60 0.90 4.66
C LEU A 96 -2.93 -0.46 4.89
N VAL A 97 -3.67 -1.44 5.39
CA VAL A 97 -3.18 -2.83 5.51
C VAL A 97 -2.82 -3.40 4.13
N ALA A 98 -3.65 -3.16 3.11
CA ALA A 98 -3.37 -3.61 1.75
C ALA A 98 -2.11 -2.95 1.17
N LEU A 99 -1.90 -1.65 1.41
CA LEU A 99 -0.70 -0.94 0.99
C LEU A 99 0.56 -1.48 1.68
N GLY A 100 0.51 -1.69 3.00
CA GLY A 100 1.64 -2.24 3.75
C GLY A 100 1.94 -3.71 3.41
N ARG A 101 0.95 -4.49 2.97
CA ARG A 101 1.18 -5.82 2.41
C ARG A 101 1.75 -5.74 1.00
N LEU A 102 1.25 -4.85 0.15
CA LEU A 102 1.78 -4.63 -1.20
C LEU A 102 3.27 -4.29 -1.17
N THR A 103 3.71 -3.43 -0.26
CA THR A 103 5.14 -3.05 -0.13
C THR A 103 6.03 -4.23 0.23
N LYS A 104 5.52 -5.20 1.00
CA LYS A 104 6.27 -6.37 1.49
C LYS A 104 6.19 -7.59 0.57
N GLU A 105 5.02 -7.83 -0.02
CA GLU A 105 4.70 -9.04 -0.77
C GLU A 105 4.87 -8.87 -2.29
N THR A 106 5.03 -7.64 -2.79
CA THR A 106 5.17 -7.35 -4.22
C THR A 106 6.37 -6.46 -4.53
N ASN A 107 6.66 -6.29 -5.82
CA ASN A 107 7.75 -5.42 -6.29
C ASN A 107 7.33 -3.94 -6.45
N VAL A 108 6.26 -3.50 -5.77
CA VAL A 108 5.73 -2.14 -5.92
C VAL A 108 6.76 -1.05 -5.62
N ILE A 109 7.63 -1.26 -4.62
CA ILE A 109 8.69 -0.31 -4.24
C ILE A 109 9.68 -0.14 -5.40
N SER A 110 10.18 -1.25 -5.95
CA SER A 110 11.12 -1.23 -7.08
C SER A 110 10.51 -0.57 -8.31
N VAL A 111 9.22 -0.82 -8.59
CA VAL A 111 8.52 -0.18 -9.70
C VAL A 111 8.34 1.32 -9.45
N LEU A 112 8.04 1.73 -8.22
CA LEU A 112 7.88 3.14 -7.84
C LEU A 112 9.21 3.91 -7.96
N GLN A 113 10.31 3.33 -7.46
CA GLN A 113 11.67 3.87 -7.62
C GLN A 113 12.04 3.99 -9.09
N GLY A 114 11.81 2.95 -9.90
CA GLY A 114 12.05 3.00 -11.34
C GLY A 114 11.18 4.04 -12.06
N CYS A 115 9.95 4.29 -11.60
CA CYS A 115 9.11 5.36 -12.13
C CYS A 115 9.68 6.75 -11.79
N LYS A 116 10.15 6.95 -10.56
CA LYS A 116 10.78 8.20 -10.09
C LYS A 116 12.06 8.50 -10.85
N GLU A 117 12.92 7.51 -11.04
CA GLU A 117 14.16 7.63 -11.82
C GLU A 117 13.88 7.93 -13.31
N SER A 118 12.91 7.23 -13.90
CA SER A 118 12.47 7.45 -15.29
C SER A 118 11.98 8.88 -15.48
N GLN A 119 11.14 9.36 -14.56
CA GLN A 119 10.62 10.73 -14.56
C GLN A 119 11.76 11.74 -14.42
N HIS A 120 12.63 11.58 -13.42
CA HIS A 120 13.73 12.52 -13.18
C HIS A 120 14.67 12.62 -14.38
N ARG A 121 15.00 11.47 -15.00
CA ARG A 121 15.79 11.44 -16.23
C ARG A 121 15.10 12.21 -17.36
N LYS A 122 13.79 12.01 -17.53
CA LYS A 122 13.04 12.68 -18.59
C LYS A 122 12.90 14.18 -18.37
N GLU A 123 12.64 14.59 -17.13
CA GLU A 123 12.61 16.00 -16.72
C GLU A 123 13.93 16.69 -17.00
N ASN A 124 15.05 16.06 -16.63
CA ASN A 124 16.38 16.59 -16.89
C ASN A 124 16.69 16.70 -18.39
N GLU A 125 16.32 15.69 -19.19
CA GLU A 125 16.47 15.73 -20.66
C GLU A 125 15.68 16.90 -21.27
N LEU A 126 14.40 17.05 -20.90
CA LEU A 126 13.52 18.11 -21.40
C LEU A 126 13.99 19.50 -20.95
N TYR A 127 14.46 19.61 -19.71
CA TYR A 127 15.05 20.84 -19.17
C TYR A 127 16.29 21.25 -19.97
N GLN A 128 17.20 20.32 -20.23
CA GLN A 128 18.40 20.57 -21.03
C GLN A 128 18.04 21.02 -22.45
N GLN A 129 17.11 20.33 -23.12
CA GLN A 129 16.63 20.71 -24.46
C GLN A 129 16.06 22.13 -24.50
N ARG A 130 15.24 22.48 -23.50
CA ARG A 130 14.71 23.84 -23.38
C ARG A 130 15.82 24.87 -23.18
N GLN A 131 16.79 24.54 -22.33
CA GLN A 131 17.90 25.45 -22.02
C GLN A 131 18.82 25.67 -23.21
N GLU A 132 19.08 24.64 -24.02
CA GLU A 132 19.82 24.75 -25.27
C GLU A 132 19.11 25.67 -26.27
N LEU A 133 17.78 25.53 -26.40
CA LEU A 133 16.98 26.40 -27.28
C LEU A 133 17.08 27.88 -26.85
N VAL A 134 16.94 28.15 -25.55
CA VAL A 134 17.08 29.51 -25.01
C VAL A 134 18.48 30.08 -25.29
N GLN A 135 19.54 29.29 -25.07
CA GLN A 135 20.90 29.72 -25.39
C GLN A 135 21.11 29.95 -26.89
N GLN A 136 20.49 29.14 -27.74
CA GLN A 136 20.54 29.33 -29.19
C GLN A 136 19.86 30.64 -29.60
N HIS A 137 18.69 30.94 -29.05
CA HIS A 137 18.01 32.23 -29.29
C HIS A 137 18.85 33.40 -28.81
N GLN A 138 19.49 33.31 -27.64
CA GLN A 138 20.40 34.35 -27.15
C GLN A 138 21.56 34.59 -28.12
N LYS A 139 22.25 33.52 -28.56
CA LYS A 139 23.34 33.63 -29.54
C LYS A 139 22.89 34.25 -30.86
N GLN A 140 21.68 33.93 -31.33
CA GLN A 140 21.11 34.53 -32.54
C GLN A 140 20.85 36.03 -32.35
N ARG A 141 20.33 36.44 -31.18
CA ARG A 141 20.14 37.85 -30.85
C ARG A 141 21.47 38.60 -30.82
N ASP A 142 22.48 38.06 -30.15
CA ASP A 142 23.80 38.68 -30.05
C ASP A 142 24.46 38.83 -31.45
N ALA A 143 24.31 37.82 -32.31
CA ALA A 143 24.84 37.85 -33.67
C ALA A 143 24.13 38.89 -34.56
N LEU A 144 22.82 39.08 -34.40
CA LEU A 144 22.08 40.11 -35.12
C LEU A 144 22.37 41.50 -34.59
N PHE A 145 22.52 41.66 -33.27
CA PHE A 145 22.95 42.91 -32.66
C PHE A 145 24.33 43.36 -33.18
N ALA A 146 25.27 42.42 -33.29
CA ALA A 146 26.58 42.70 -33.88
C ALA A 146 26.48 43.14 -35.36
N LYS A 147 25.55 42.58 -36.14
CA LYS A 147 25.31 43.00 -37.53
C LYS A 147 24.71 44.40 -37.63
N GLU A 148 23.77 44.73 -36.74
CA GLU A 148 23.17 46.07 -36.65
C GLU A 148 24.21 47.13 -36.32
N LEU A 149 25.14 46.85 -35.40
CA LEU A 149 26.27 47.73 -35.08
C LEU A 149 27.18 48.03 -36.28
N VAL A 150 27.28 47.10 -37.24
CA VAL A 150 28.04 47.27 -38.50
C VAL A 150 27.21 47.95 -39.59
N GLY A 151 25.98 48.41 -39.26
CA GLY A 151 25.10 49.15 -40.16
C GLY A 151 24.21 48.28 -41.04
N ALA A 152 24.09 46.98 -40.76
CA ALA A 152 23.14 46.12 -41.47
C ALA A 152 21.71 46.35 -40.96
N SER A 153 20.73 46.38 -41.86
CA SER A 153 19.31 46.38 -41.48
C SER A 153 18.93 45.02 -40.91
N VAL A 154 18.38 44.98 -39.70
CA VAL A 154 17.96 43.76 -39.00
C VAL A 154 16.45 43.80 -38.77
N ASP A 155 15.77 42.69 -39.07
CA ASP A 155 14.36 42.50 -38.73
C ASP A 155 14.23 41.79 -37.37
N TRP A 156 14.16 42.61 -36.32
CA TRP A 156 14.01 42.14 -34.94
C TRP A 156 12.65 41.49 -34.67
N GLU A 157 11.59 41.97 -35.33
CA GLU A 157 10.23 41.51 -35.07
C GLU A 157 10.02 40.07 -35.55
N SER A 158 10.52 39.73 -36.74
CA SER A 158 10.48 38.36 -37.26
C SER A 158 11.27 37.39 -36.38
N LEU A 159 12.46 37.81 -35.90
CA LEU A 159 13.28 36.98 -35.02
C LEU A 159 12.56 36.68 -33.69
N GLU A 160 12.03 37.71 -33.04
CA GLU A 160 11.38 37.56 -31.73
C GLU A 160 10.12 36.69 -31.85
N LYS A 161 9.29 36.91 -32.88
CA LYS A 161 8.12 36.08 -33.17
C LYS A 161 8.49 34.61 -33.41
N LYS A 162 9.61 34.36 -34.10
CA LYS A 162 10.10 33.00 -34.35
C LYS A 162 10.58 32.35 -33.04
N SER A 163 11.40 33.05 -32.26
CA SER A 163 11.91 32.58 -30.98
C SER A 163 10.78 32.26 -30.00
N GLU A 164 9.80 33.16 -29.86
CA GLU A 164 8.63 32.95 -29.01
C GLU A 164 7.80 31.74 -29.44
N LYS A 165 7.59 31.58 -30.76
CA LYS A 165 6.87 30.43 -31.31
C LYS A 165 7.59 29.11 -31.02
N GLU A 166 8.90 29.06 -31.24
CA GLU A 166 9.71 27.87 -30.98
C GLU A 166 9.71 27.51 -29.49
N LEU A 167 9.83 28.52 -28.61
CA LEU A 167 9.80 28.30 -27.15
C LEU A 167 8.43 27.79 -26.69
N LYS A 168 7.33 28.36 -27.20
CA LYS A 168 5.97 27.87 -26.93
C LYS A 168 5.75 26.44 -27.41
N GLN A 169 6.29 26.09 -28.58
CA GLN A 169 6.24 24.73 -29.10
C GLN A 169 7.02 23.76 -28.21
N MET A 170 8.19 24.16 -27.72
CA MET A 170 8.98 23.38 -26.76
C MET A 170 8.22 23.18 -25.45
N ASP A 171 7.68 24.26 -24.86
CA ASP A 171 6.94 24.17 -23.59
C ASP A 171 5.69 23.28 -23.73
N THR A 172 4.98 23.38 -24.86
CA THR A 172 3.86 22.49 -25.19
C THR A 172 4.34 21.03 -25.30
N HIS A 173 5.47 20.79 -25.97
CA HIS A 173 6.05 19.45 -26.09
C HIS A 173 6.40 18.85 -24.72
N ILE A 174 6.99 19.64 -23.83
CA ILE A 174 7.35 19.23 -22.46
C ILE A 174 6.11 18.73 -21.72
N VAL A 175 5.03 19.51 -21.71
CA VAL A 175 3.76 19.11 -21.06
C VAL A 175 3.25 17.78 -21.62
N HIS A 176 3.25 17.61 -22.94
CA HIS A 176 2.79 16.36 -23.57
C HIS A 176 3.64 15.15 -23.17
N GLN A 177 4.96 15.31 -23.05
CA GLN A 177 5.85 14.23 -22.62
C GLN A 177 5.61 13.87 -21.15
N MET A 178 5.45 14.87 -20.28
CA MET A 178 5.15 14.64 -18.86
C MET A 178 3.79 13.97 -18.66
N ASP A 179 2.76 14.38 -19.39
CA ASP A 179 1.45 13.71 -19.36
C ASP A 179 1.53 12.25 -19.80
N ARG A 180 2.40 11.96 -20.79
CA ARG A 180 2.63 10.58 -21.24
C ARG A 180 3.33 9.76 -20.16
N GLU A 181 4.29 10.36 -19.45
CA GLU A 181 4.97 9.70 -18.33
C GLU A 181 3.98 9.42 -17.19
N ILE A 182 3.15 10.38 -16.80
CA ILE A 182 2.09 10.19 -15.78
C ILE A 182 1.16 9.05 -16.16
N ARG A 183 0.66 9.00 -17.40
CA ARG A 183 -0.20 7.91 -17.87
C ARG A 183 0.50 6.55 -17.81
N SER A 184 1.79 6.50 -18.15
CA SER A 184 2.62 5.29 -18.08
C SER A 184 2.78 4.80 -16.63
N GLN A 185 3.09 5.72 -15.71
CA GLN A 185 3.21 5.43 -14.28
C GLN A 185 1.87 4.94 -13.69
N GLN A 186 0.77 5.63 -14.00
CA GLN A 186 -0.58 5.21 -13.60
C GLN A 186 -0.90 3.80 -14.09
N ALA A 187 -0.58 3.48 -15.35
CA ALA A 187 -0.82 2.16 -15.92
C ALA A 187 0.02 1.07 -15.25
N LYS A 188 1.29 1.35 -14.93
CA LYS A 188 2.18 0.41 -14.21
C LYS A 188 1.65 0.12 -12.80
N LEU A 189 1.27 1.16 -12.05
CA LEU A 189 0.75 1.01 -10.69
C LEU A 189 -0.65 0.37 -10.65
N ALA A 190 -1.50 0.66 -11.65
CA ALA A 190 -2.78 -0.03 -11.81
C ALA A 190 -2.59 -1.52 -12.12
N LYS A 191 -1.58 -1.88 -12.91
CA LYS A 191 -1.25 -3.29 -13.20
C LYS A 191 -0.80 -4.05 -11.96
N LEU A 192 -0.15 -3.37 -11.02
CA LEU A 192 0.21 -3.91 -9.70
C LEU A 192 -0.96 -3.91 -8.70
N ARG A 193 -2.16 -3.54 -9.16
CA ARG A 193 -3.37 -3.46 -8.33
C ARG A 193 -3.23 -2.55 -7.11
N VAL A 194 -2.40 -1.50 -7.22
CA VAL A 194 -2.32 -0.49 -6.16
C VAL A 194 -3.69 0.17 -5.99
N PRO A 195 -4.24 0.25 -4.77
CA PRO A 195 -5.54 0.87 -4.50
C PRO A 195 -5.65 2.26 -5.12
N PHE A 196 -6.83 2.56 -5.70
CA PHE A 196 -7.16 3.84 -6.34
C PHE A 196 -6.38 4.18 -7.63
N PHE A 197 -5.43 3.34 -8.06
CA PHE A 197 -4.72 3.56 -9.31
C PHE A 197 -5.52 3.09 -10.53
N LYS A 198 -5.65 4.03 -11.47
CA LYS A 198 -6.22 3.85 -12.80
C LYS A 198 -5.67 4.97 -13.68
N VAL A 199 -5.61 4.75 -14.99
CA VAL A 199 -5.27 5.82 -15.92
C VAL A 199 -6.41 6.84 -15.92
N THR A 200 -6.12 8.08 -15.55
CA THR A 200 -7.14 9.12 -15.36
C THR A 200 -6.55 10.51 -15.52
N SER A 201 -7.39 11.43 -15.98
CA SER A 201 -7.12 12.88 -16.04
C SER A 201 -8.04 13.68 -15.11
N SER A 202 -8.88 13.00 -14.32
CA SER A 202 -9.75 13.65 -13.34
C SER A 202 -8.92 14.16 -12.16
N MET A 203 -9.11 15.43 -11.82
CA MET A 203 -8.40 16.08 -10.71
C MET A 203 -8.61 15.36 -9.38
N ASP A 204 -9.82 14.85 -9.12
CA ASP A 204 -10.14 14.18 -7.85
C ASP A 204 -9.46 12.82 -7.74
N ASP A 205 -9.41 12.05 -8.83
CA ASP A 205 -8.69 10.79 -8.86
C ASP A 205 -7.18 11.01 -8.73
N ILE A 206 -6.63 12.03 -9.41
CA ILE A 206 -5.20 12.38 -9.32
C ILE A 206 -4.83 12.76 -7.88
N LYS A 207 -5.67 13.56 -7.20
CA LYS A 207 -5.47 13.89 -5.79
C LYS A 207 -5.49 12.64 -4.90
N MET A 208 -6.39 11.69 -5.17
CA MET A 208 -6.43 10.43 -4.42
C MET A 208 -5.18 9.58 -4.67
N GLN A 209 -4.76 9.43 -5.93
CA GLN A 209 -3.54 8.70 -6.29
C GLN A 209 -2.31 9.32 -5.64
N HIS A 210 -2.21 10.65 -5.63
CA HIS A 210 -1.12 11.37 -4.96
C HIS A 210 -1.08 11.11 -3.45
N LYS A 211 -2.25 11.05 -2.78
CA LYS A 211 -2.31 10.67 -1.36
C LYS A 211 -1.80 9.26 -1.13
N VAL A 212 -2.16 8.31 -2.00
CA VAL A 212 -1.67 6.92 -1.91
C VAL A 212 -0.16 6.86 -2.13
N LEU A 213 0.39 7.62 -3.10
CA LEU A 213 1.84 7.72 -3.31
C LEU A 213 2.57 8.27 -2.10
N SER A 214 2.05 9.33 -1.47
CA SER A 214 2.63 9.91 -0.25
C SER A 214 2.72 8.86 0.85
N ILE A 215 1.64 8.12 1.10
CA ILE A 215 1.62 7.06 2.12
C ILE A 215 2.62 5.95 1.79
N LEU A 216 2.68 5.52 0.52
CA LEU A 216 3.64 4.51 0.09
C LEU A 216 5.08 4.98 0.25
N GLN A 217 5.35 6.27 0.01
CA GLN A 217 6.66 6.85 0.19
C GLN A 217 7.03 6.94 1.67
N ASP A 218 6.13 7.41 2.52
CA ASP A 218 6.34 7.47 3.98
C ASP A 218 6.65 6.07 4.53
N MET A 219 5.92 5.03 4.09
CA MET A 219 6.17 3.64 4.46
C MET A 219 7.53 3.10 4.00
N ILE A 220 8.07 3.61 2.89
CA ILE A 220 9.39 3.21 2.37
C ILE A 220 10.48 3.89 3.21
N ASP A 221 10.32 5.19 3.48
CA ASP A 221 11.29 5.98 4.22
C ASP A 221 11.42 5.45 5.68
N ASP A 222 10.32 5.06 6.32
CA ASP A 222 10.32 4.44 7.65
C ASP A 222 11.08 3.10 7.71
N GLU A 223 11.05 2.29 6.64
CA GLU A 223 11.79 1.01 6.59
C GLU A 223 13.30 1.18 6.33
N GLU A 224 13.74 2.31 5.79
CA GLU A 224 15.15 2.62 5.57
C GLU A 224 15.85 3.07 6.87
N ASP A 225 15.12 3.74 7.77
CA ASP A 225 15.62 4.18 9.08
C ASP A 225 15.80 3.04 10.09
N GLU A 226 15.04 1.95 9.99
CA GLU A 226 15.21 0.75 10.85
C GLU A 226 16.44 -0.11 10.47
N LYS A 227 17.04 0.12 9.30
CA LYS A 227 18.19 -0.67 8.79
C LYS A 227 19.55 0.02 8.99
N GLN A 228 19.58 1.22 9.58
CA GLN A 228 20.81 1.97 9.91
C GLN A 228 21.11 1.92 11.42
#